data_AF-A0AAU4W2Y3-F1
#
_entry.id   AF-A0AAU4W2Y3-F1
#
_cell.length_a   1.000
_cell.length_b   1.000
_cell.length_c   1.000
_cell.angle_alpha   90.00
_cell.angle_beta   90.00
_cell.angle_gamma   90.00
#
_symmetry.space_group_name_H-M   'P 1'
#
loop_
_entity.id
_entity.type
_entity.pdbx_description
1 polymer ?
#
loop_
_entity_poly.entity_id
_entity_poly.type
_entity_poly.pdbx_seq_one_letter_code
_entity_poly.pdbx_strand_id
1 'polypeptide(L)'
;MIPLGPLRGRFAAVRDVFGRVLTVAGPSALVAGAFWPSTYSATMTATVLAAGCGTVWAATLPKGRQFDAAMALYLSPSLSLAALLTTQHIWSSLDWWWELLAAGAWAAAVWFIRPARIAKVLAGREPSLTPESVEQSRELTEQQAGPAGPQHPQAAFWAQRVAIEDGAAPGTVLEQIEQTGPQSMRAVIRSTIPGKPVPKIDLLELSAALNWPEDELAITPVPRQGAGVRLLTVGAAPAEEATDPYTHWAENVAPKGMPGTVITSIRAVNVEKELGA
;
A
#
# COMPACT_ATOMS: atom_id res chain seq x y z
N MET A 1 -10.34 6.71 8.27
CA MET A 1 -9.25 6.62 7.28
C MET A 1 -8.97 5.14 7.04
N ILE A 2 -9.20 4.64 5.81
CA ILE A 2 -8.96 3.23 5.49
C ILE A 2 -7.44 2.99 5.41
N PRO A 3 -6.87 2.03 6.15
CA PRO A 3 -5.44 1.73 6.09
C PRO A 3 -5.12 1.01 4.77
N LEU A 4 -4.75 1.77 3.74
CA LEU A 4 -4.33 1.26 2.43
C LEU A 4 -2.89 0.75 2.42
N GLY A 5 -2.44 0.05 3.47
CA GLY A 5 -1.03 -0.31 3.73
C GLY A 5 -0.26 -0.80 2.49
N PRO A 6 -0.52 -2.02 1.99
CA PRO A 6 0.22 -2.60 0.86
C PRO A 6 -0.15 -2.00 -0.51
N LEU A 7 -1.32 -1.37 -0.63
CA LEU A 7 -1.76 -0.74 -1.88
C LEU A 7 -1.01 0.56 -2.16
N ARG A 8 -0.63 1.32 -1.12
CA ARG A 8 0.12 2.58 -1.25
C ARG A 8 1.47 2.39 -1.92
N GLY A 9 2.19 1.33 -1.58
CA GLY A 9 3.48 1.00 -2.21
C GLY A 9 3.35 0.68 -3.71
N ARG A 10 2.31 -0.07 -4.09
CA ARG A 10 2.06 -0.41 -5.50
C ARG A 10 1.68 0.80 -6.35
N PHE A 11 0.82 1.68 -5.83
CA PHE A 11 0.50 2.94 -6.51
C PHE A 11 1.72 3.85 -6.63
N ALA A 12 2.62 3.85 -5.65
CA ALA A 12 3.87 4.61 -5.73
C ALA A 12 4.80 4.07 -6.83
N ALA A 13 4.94 2.75 -6.97
CA ALA A 13 5.77 2.10 -7.97
C ALA A 13 5.23 2.31 -9.41
N VAL A 14 3.93 2.07 -9.63
CA VAL A 14 3.27 2.32 -10.93
C VAL A 14 3.46 3.77 -11.36
N ARG A 15 3.37 4.71 -10.41
CA ARG A 15 3.55 6.14 -10.67
C ARG A 15 4.99 6.50 -11.06
N ASP A 16 6.01 5.86 -10.49
CA ASP A 16 7.40 6.12 -10.89
C ASP A 16 7.66 5.63 -12.32
N VAL A 17 7.11 4.47 -12.68
CA VAL A 17 7.15 3.94 -14.05
C VAL A 17 6.43 4.88 -15.01
N PHE A 18 5.22 5.33 -14.67
CA PHE A 18 4.46 6.28 -15.49
C PHE A 18 5.20 7.62 -15.70
N GLY A 19 5.86 8.14 -14.66
CA GLY A 19 6.65 9.37 -14.79
C GLY A 19 7.83 9.24 -15.76
N ARG A 20 8.51 8.08 -15.76
CA ARG A 20 9.60 7.79 -16.70
C ARG A 20 9.08 7.59 -18.12
N VAL A 21 7.98 6.85 -18.27
CA VAL A 21 7.32 6.65 -19.58
C VAL A 21 6.90 7.99 -20.18
N LEU A 22 6.28 8.88 -19.39
CA LEU A 22 5.90 10.22 -19.85
C LEU A 22 7.13 11.07 -20.24
N THR A 23 8.24 10.92 -19.54
CA THR A 23 9.49 11.64 -19.87
C THR A 23 10.08 11.18 -21.21
N VAL A 24 9.87 9.92 -21.60
CA VAL A 24 10.27 9.39 -22.92
C VAL A 24 9.23 9.72 -24.01
N ALA A 25 7.94 9.75 -23.67
CA ALA A 25 6.86 10.02 -24.61
C ALA A 25 6.89 11.46 -25.15
N GLY A 26 7.26 12.45 -24.34
CA GLY A 26 7.33 13.86 -24.76
C GLY A 26 8.31 14.11 -25.92
N PRO A 27 9.58 13.66 -25.82
CA PRO A 27 10.54 13.78 -26.91
C PRO A 27 10.12 13.01 -28.16
N SER A 28 9.52 11.82 -28.01
CA SER A 28 8.95 11.09 -29.14
C SER A 28 7.83 11.88 -29.84
N ALA A 29 7.01 12.61 -29.08
CA ALA A 29 5.97 13.49 -29.64
C ALA A 29 6.56 14.69 -30.40
N LEU A 30 7.65 15.29 -29.91
CA LEU A 30 8.37 16.37 -30.61
C LEU A 30 9.02 15.88 -31.91
N VAL A 31 9.63 14.70 -31.88
CA VAL A 31 10.21 14.04 -33.06
C VAL A 31 9.09 13.71 -34.07
N ALA A 32 7.99 13.14 -33.60
CA ALA A 32 6.84 12.84 -34.47
C ALA A 32 6.25 14.11 -35.10
N GLY A 33 6.17 15.21 -34.34
CA GLY A 33 5.70 16.51 -34.85
C GLY A 33 6.59 17.09 -35.95
N ALA A 34 7.91 16.90 -35.85
CA ALA A 34 8.88 17.38 -36.84
C ALA A 34 8.74 16.67 -38.20
N PHE A 35 8.40 15.38 -38.21
CA PHE A 35 8.28 14.58 -39.45
C PHE A 35 6.83 14.42 -39.95
N TRP A 36 5.85 14.46 -39.05
CA TRP A 36 4.42 14.26 -39.34
C TRP A 36 3.58 15.36 -38.68
N PRO A 37 3.41 16.52 -39.34
CA PRO A 37 2.63 17.65 -38.81
C PRO A 37 1.18 17.29 -38.48
N SER A 38 0.61 16.26 -39.13
CA SER A 38 -0.74 15.75 -38.86
C SER A 38 -0.93 15.17 -37.46
N THR A 39 0.16 14.86 -36.74
CA THR A 39 0.12 14.32 -35.38
C THR A 39 -0.05 15.39 -34.30
N TYR A 40 0.04 16.69 -34.65
CA TYR A 40 -0.01 17.81 -33.70
C TYR A 40 -1.22 17.76 -32.76
N SER A 41 -2.43 17.52 -33.28
CA SER A 41 -3.65 17.47 -32.46
C SER A 41 -3.62 16.33 -31.43
N ALA A 42 -3.10 15.17 -31.83
CA ALA A 42 -2.97 14.00 -30.95
C ALA A 42 -1.90 14.24 -29.87
N THR A 43 -0.73 14.76 -30.23
CA THR A 43 0.36 15.03 -29.28
C THR A 43 0.03 16.17 -28.31
N MET A 44 -0.65 17.21 -28.79
CA MET A 44 -1.15 18.29 -27.94
C MET A 44 -2.23 17.81 -26.98
N THR A 45 -3.16 16.97 -27.44
CA THR A 45 -4.19 16.36 -26.56
C THR A 45 -3.55 15.51 -25.46
N ALA A 46 -2.57 14.67 -25.83
CA ALA A 46 -1.83 13.87 -24.85
C ALA A 46 -1.09 14.75 -23.83
N THR A 47 -0.53 15.88 -24.27
CA THR A 47 0.15 16.84 -23.40
C THR A 47 -0.81 17.51 -22.41
N VAL A 48 -2.00 17.90 -22.87
CA VAL A 48 -3.05 18.47 -22.01
C VAL A 48 -3.56 17.45 -21.00
N LEU A 49 -3.77 16.19 -21.42
CA LEU A 49 -4.17 15.12 -20.50
C LEU A 49 -3.09 14.84 -19.44
N ALA A 50 -1.81 14.83 -19.84
CA ALA A 50 -0.70 14.68 -18.90
C ALA A 50 -0.64 15.83 -17.89
N ALA A 51 -0.85 17.07 -18.34
CA ALA A 51 -0.96 18.24 -17.46
C ALA A 51 -2.13 18.09 -16.49
N GLY A 52 -3.31 17.71 -16.98
CA GLY A 52 -4.51 17.48 -16.17
C GLY A 52 -4.29 16.44 -15.08
N CYS A 53 -3.69 15.30 -15.42
CA CYS A 53 -3.30 14.29 -14.44
C CYS A 53 -2.35 14.86 -13.36
N GLY A 54 -1.37 15.67 -13.76
CA GLY A 54 -0.49 16.38 -12.83
C GLY A 54 -1.25 17.33 -11.89
N THR A 55 -2.24 18.07 -12.40
CA THR A 55 -3.06 18.98 -11.58
C THR A 55 -3.97 18.26 -10.60
N VAL A 56 -4.63 17.17 -11.03
CA VAL A 56 -5.47 16.33 -10.18
C VAL A 56 -4.63 15.74 -9.05
N TRP A 57 -3.40 15.36 -9.36
CA TRP A 57 -2.47 14.86 -8.36
C TRP A 57 -2.05 15.95 -7.38
N ALA A 58 -1.66 17.13 -7.85
CA ALA A 58 -1.30 18.24 -6.99
C ALA A 58 -2.47 18.67 -6.09
N ALA A 59 -3.73 18.54 -6.52
CA ALA A 59 -4.92 18.78 -5.71
C ALA A 59 -5.02 17.89 -4.45
N THR A 60 -4.28 16.78 -4.39
CA THR A 60 -4.18 15.92 -3.19
C THR A 60 -3.21 16.44 -2.12
N LEU A 61 -2.49 17.54 -2.40
CA LEU A 61 -1.51 18.13 -1.48
C LEU A 61 -2.19 19.14 -0.53
N PRO A 62 -1.66 19.33 0.69
CA PRO A 62 -2.15 20.37 1.59
C PRO A 62 -1.97 21.76 0.96
N LYS A 63 -3.00 22.61 1.06
CA LYS A 63 -3.02 23.96 0.49
C LYS A 63 -1.93 24.84 1.11
N GLY A 64 -1.30 25.70 0.30
CA GLY A 64 -0.27 26.64 0.71
C GLY A 64 0.91 26.68 -0.26
N ARG A 65 2.02 27.31 0.14
CA ARG A 65 3.22 27.50 -0.71
C ARG A 65 3.79 26.19 -1.28
N GLN A 66 3.67 25.09 -0.54
CA GLN A 66 4.11 23.77 -1.00
C GLN A 66 3.24 23.23 -2.14
N PHE A 67 1.93 23.47 -2.08
CA PHE A 67 1.02 23.13 -3.17
C PHE A 67 1.33 23.94 -4.43
N ASP A 68 1.54 25.26 -4.29
CA ASP A 68 1.84 26.12 -5.43
C ASP A 68 3.14 25.71 -6.13
N ALA A 69 4.19 25.46 -5.35
CA ALA A 69 5.49 25.01 -5.87
C ALA A 69 5.40 23.62 -6.52
N ALA A 70 4.71 22.67 -5.89
CA ALA A 70 4.52 21.34 -6.46
C ALA A 70 3.67 21.39 -7.75
N MET A 71 2.61 22.20 -7.77
CA MET A 71 1.77 22.42 -8.95
C MET A 71 2.57 23.01 -10.11
N ALA A 72 3.37 24.04 -9.85
CA ALA A 72 4.24 24.65 -10.87
C ALA A 72 5.24 23.63 -11.43
N LEU A 73 5.84 22.79 -10.58
CA LEU A 73 6.77 21.74 -10.99
C LEU A 73 6.08 20.61 -11.78
N TYR A 74 4.84 20.26 -11.46
CA TYR A 74 4.07 19.26 -12.22
C TYR A 74 3.59 19.80 -13.59
N LEU A 75 3.25 21.09 -13.66
CA LEU A 75 2.78 21.72 -14.90
C LEU A 75 3.90 22.13 -15.85
N SER A 76 5.06 22.53 -15.31
CA SER A 76 6.20 23.05 -16.07
C SER A 76 6.59 22.18 -17.29
N PRO A 77 6.76 20.84 -17.16
CA PRO A 77 7.11 20.01 -18.30
C PRO A 77 6.02 20.02 -19.37
N SER A 78 4.75 19.90 -18.98
CA SER A 78 3.65 19.84 -19.95
C SER A 78 3.45 21.18 -20.66
N LEU A 79 3.57 22.31 -19.95
CA LEU A 79 3.47 23.64 -20.54
C LEU A 79 4.63 23.95 -21.48
N SER A 80 5.86 23.60 -21.10
CA SER A 80 7.03 23.79 -21.97
C SER A 80 6.99 22.89 -23.20
N LEU A 81 6.55 21.63 -23.06
CA LEU A 81 6.34 20.72 -24.18
C LEU A 81 5.26 21.23 -25.14
N ALA A 82 4.13 21.71 -24.62
CA ALA A 82 3.06 22.30 -25.41
C ALA A 82 3.53 23.53 -26.19
N ALA A 83 4.35 24.38 -25.55
CA ALA A 83 4.94 25.55 -26.20
C ALA A 83 5.88 25.12 -27.35
N LEU A 84 6.73 24.11 -27.13
CA LEU A 84 7.62 23.57 -28.16
C LEU A 84 6.82 22.98 -29.35
N LEU A 85 5.83 22.12 -29.08
CA LEU A 85 4.96 21.55 -30.11
C LEU A 85 4.23 22.62 -30.93
N THR A 86 3.74 23.68 -30.26
CA THR A 86 3.05 24.79 -30.93
C THR A 86 4.02 25.62 -31.77
N THR A 87 5.24 25.82 -31.29
CA THR A 87 6.29 26.53 -32.04
C THR A 87 6.67 25.75 -33.30
N GLN A 88 6.87 24.43 -33.20
CA GLN A 88 7.11 23.54 -34.35
C GLN A 88 5.95 23.59 -35.36
N HIS A 89 4.70 23.60 -34.87
CA HIS A 89 3.53 23.63 -35.75
C HIS A 89 3.41 24.95 -36.54
N ILE A 90 3.71 26.10 -35.92
CA ILE A 90 3.58 27.41 -36.56
C ILE A 90 4.78 27.71 -37.46
N TRP A 91 5.99 27.31 -37.06
CA TRP A 91 7.26 27.65 -37.73
C TRP A 91 7.97 26.42 -38.31
N SER A 92 7.22 25.47 -38.85
CA SER A 92 7.74 24.21 -39.42
C SER A 92 8.64 24.38 -40.66
N SER A 93 9.03 25.60 -41.01
CA SER A 93 9.97 25.91 -42.10
C SER A 93 11.42 26.05 -41.61
N LEU A 94 11.66 26.00 -40.30
CA LEU A 94 13.02 25.96 -39.75
C LEU A 94 13.66 24.60 -40.03
N ASP A 95 14.99 24.60 -40.16
CA ASP A 95 15.75 23.38 -40.39
C ASP A 95 15.45 22.33 -39.29
N TRP A 96 14.90 21.18 -39.71
CA TRP A 96 14.46 20.06 -38.86
C TRP A 96 15.48 19.61 -37.80
N TRP A 97 16.78 19.83 -38.02
CA TRP A 97 17.84 19.45 -37.08
C TRP A 97 17.81 20.29 -35.79
N TRP A 98 17.43 21.56 -35.85
CA TRP A 98 17.33 22.40 -34.65
C TRP A 98 16.16 21.98 -33.75
N GLU A 99 15.07 21.52 -34.35
CA GLU A 99 13.93 20.97 -33.63
C GLU A 99 14.29 19.69 -32.88
N LEU A 100 15.06 18.79 -33.52
CA LEU A 100 15.58 17.58 -32.86
C LEU A 100 16.55 17.91 -31.73
N LEU A 101 17.42 18.91 -31.91
CA LEU A 101 18.31 19.36 -30.85
C LEU A 101 17.52 19.97 -29.68
N ALA A 102 16.50 20.78 -29.95
CA ALA A 102 15.65 21.36 -28.91
C ALA A 102 14.89 20.25 -28.15
N ALA A 103 14.37 19.25 -28.86
CA ALA A 103 13.71 18.10 -28.26
C ALA A 103 14.67 17.27 -27.38
N GLY A 104 15.88 17.00 -27.88
CA GLY A 104 16.92 16.28 -27.13
C GLY A 104 17.38 17.05 -25.90
N ALA A 105 17.60 18.36 -26.03
CA ALA A 105 17.99 19.23 -24.91
C ALA A 105 16.88 19.31 -23.86
N TRP A 106 15.61 19.44 -24.28
CA TRP A 106 14.47 19.43 -23.38
C TRP A 106 14.35 18.08 -22.65
N ALA A 107 14.49 16.96 -23.35
CA ALA A 107 14.48 15.62 -22.77
C ALA A 107 15.56 15.46 -21.71
N ALA A 108 16.79 15.85 -22.04
CA ALA A 108 17.94 15.78 -21.14
C ALA A 108 17.72 16.67 -19.89
N ALA A 109 17.19 17.88 -20.08
CA ALA A 109 16.89 18.80 -18.99
C ALA A 109 15.82 18.23 -18.03
N VAL A 110 14.69 17.75 -18.55
CA VAL A 110 13.63 17.14 -17.72
C VAL A 110 14.13 15.88 -17.02
N TRP A 111 14.92 15.06 -17.72
CA TRP A 111 15.50 13.83 -17.18
C TRP A 111 16.49 14.10 -16.04
N PHE A 112 17.30 15.15 -16.17
CA PHE A 112 18.30 15.54 -15.17
C PHE A 112 17.67 16.24 -13.96
N ILE A 113 16.79 17.22 -14.19
CA ILE A 113 16.15 18.00 -13.12
C ILE A 113 15.14 17.16 -12.34
N ARG A 114 14.43 16.24 -13.01
CA ARG A 114 13.36 15.40 -12.42
C ARG A 114 12.34 16.24 -11.62
N PRO A 115 11.65 17.19 -12.24
CA PRO A 115 10.77 18.15 -11.54
C PRO A 115 9.69 17.48 -10.68
N ALA A 116 9.16 16.34 -11.12
CA ALA A 116 8.21 15.55 -10.35
C ALA A 116 8.79 15.02 -9.02
N ARG A 117 10.10 14.75 -8.95
CA ARG A 117 10.77 14.30 -7.72
C ARG A 117 10.95 15.47 -6.75
N ILE A 118 11.39 16.62 -7.26
CA ILE A 118 11.49 17.86 -6.47
C ILE A 118 10.13 18.21 -5.85
N ALA A 119 9.04 18.10 -6.62
CA ALA A 119 7.68 18.33 -6.13
C ALA A 119 7.30 17.39 -4.96
N LYS A 120 7.68 16.11 -5.02
CA LYS A 120 7.39 15.14 -3.96
C LYS A 120 8.18 15.40 -2.68
N VAL A 121 9.44 15.80 -2.80
CA VAL A 121 10.29 16.14 -1.64
C VAL A 121 9.76 17.41 -0.98
N LEU A 122 9.41 18.43 -1.76
CA LEU A 122 8.77 19.66 -1.24
C LEU A 122 7.42 19.37 -0.55
N ALA A 123 6.69 18.37 -1.03
CA ALA A 123 5.44 17.90 -0.45
C ALA A 123 5.61 16.99 0.78
N GLY A 124 6.85 16.69 1.20
CA GLY A 124 7.12 15.76 2.31
C GLY A 124 6.71 14.31 2.03
N ARG A 125 6.50 13.95 0.75
CA ARG A 125 6.10 12.59 0.33
C ARG A 125 7.30 11.69 0.00
N GLU A 126 8.48 12.28 -0.22
CA GLU A 126 9.75 11.58 -0.33
C GLU A 126 10.75 12.22 0.65
N PRO A 127 11.58 11.42 1.34
CA PRO A 127 12.46 11.92 2.38
C PRO A 127 13.60 12.81 1.85
N SER A 128 14.15 12.54 0.66
CA SER A 128 15.21 13.39 0.11
C SER A 128 15.47 13.21 -1.41
N LEU A 129 16.30 14.11 -1.98
CA LEU A 129 16.75 14.08 -3.37
C LEU A 129 18.01 13.22 -3.60
N THR A 130 18.67 12.73 -2.55
CA THR A 130 19.90 11.92 -2.70
C THR A 130 19.60 10.55 -3.29
N PRO A 131 20.51 9.96 -4.10
CA PRO A 131 20.36 8.60 -4.63
C PRO A 131 20.20 7.54 -3.53
N GLU A 132 21.00 7.65 -2.47
CA GLU A 132 20.99 6.73 -1.32
C GLU A 132 19.63 6.72 -0.61
N SER A 133 18.99 7.88 -0.45
CA SER A 133 17.64 7.95 0.12
C SER A 133 16.57 7.33 -0.78
N VAL A 134 16.80 7.24 -2.10
CA VAL A 134 15.91 6.51 -3.03
C VAL A 134 16.03 5.03 -2.78
N GLU A 135 17.25 4.52 -2.68
CA GLU A 135 17.50 3.10 -2.42
C GLU A 135 16.89 2.73 -1.07
N GLN A 136 17.13 3.51 -0.02
CA GLN A 136 16.47 3.29 1.29
C GLN A 136 14.94 3.40 1.21
N SER A 137 14.38 4.40 0.51
CA SER A 137 12.92 4.51 0.37
C SER A 137 12.34 3.36 -0.44
N ARG A 138 13.08 2.87 -1.44
CA ARG A 138 12.70 1.74 -2.28
C ARG A 138 12.79 0.44 -1.49
N GLU A 139 13.86 0.21 -0.74
CA GLU A 139 14.02 -0.91 0.19
C GLU A 139 12.92 -0.90 1.24
N LEU A 140 12.61 0.25 1.84
CA LEU A 140 11.51 0.39 2.79
C LEU A 140 10.15 0.15 2.13
N THR A 141 9.95 0.61 0.89
CA THR A 141 8.72 0.35 0.12
C THR A 141 8.61 -1.10 -0.30
N GLU A 142 9.71 -1.77 -0.63
CA GLU A 142 9.78 -3.20 -0.98
C GLU A 142 9.59 -4.08 0.26
N GLN A 143 10.15 -3.67 1.42
CA GLN A 143 9.90 -4.30 2.72
C GLN A 143 8.45 -4.12 3.19
N GLN A 144 7.86 -2.94 2.97
CA GLN A 144 6.43 -2.68 3.28
C GLN A 144 5.48 -3.29 2.23
N ALA A 145 5.91 -3.42 0.99
CA ALA A 145 5.23 -4.16 -0.08
C ALA A 145 5.65 -5.63 -0.06
N GLY A 146 5.65 -6.23 1.14
CA GLY A 146 5.93 -7.64 1.35
C GLY A 146 5.15 -8.52 0.37
N PRO A 147 5.65 -9.75 0.12
CA PRO A 147 5.12 -10.63 -0.92
C PRO A 147 3.60 -10.73 -0.83
N ALA A 148 2.95 -10.70 -2.00
CA ALA A 148 1.50 -10.75 -2.17
C ALA A 148 0.95 -12.15 -1.85
N GLY A 149 1.23 -12.64 -0.65
CA GLY A 149 0.90 -13.97 -0.20
C GLY A 149 0.92 -14.03 1.32
N PRO A 150 0.40 -15.12 1.89
CA PRO A 150 0.33 -15.26 3.34
C PRO A 150 1.76 -15.35 3.91
N GLN A 151 2.14 -14.38 4.72
CA GLN A 151 3.53 -14.25 5.22
C GLN A 151 3.90 -15.33 6.25
N HIS A 152 2.90 -15.95 6.87
CA HIS A 152 3.05 -16.98 7.88
C HIS A 152 2.86 -18.37 7.25
N PRO A 153 3.68 -19.39 7.55
CA PRO A 153 3.56 -20.71 6.92
C PRO A 153 2.16 -21.33 7.13
N GLN A 154 1.54 -21.09 8.27
CA GLN A 154 0.18 -21.51 8.62
C GLN A 154 -0.87 -20.75 7.80
N ALA A 155 -0.65 -19.48 7.48
CA ALA A 155 -1.53 -18.73 6.58
C ALA A 155 -1.40 -19.23 5.13
N ALA A 156 -0.19 -19.64 4.73
CA ALA A 156 0.07 -20.20 3.41
C ALA A 156 -0.60 -21.57 3.27
N PHE A 157 -0.46 -22.41 4.29
CA PHE A 157 -1.16 -23.68 4.40
C PHE A 157 -2.68 -23.48 4.33
N TRP A 158 -3.22 -22.52 5.10
CA TRP A 158 -4.64 -22.21 5.10
C TRP A 158 -5.14 -21.85 3.71
N ALA A 159 -4.44 -20.94 3.01
CA ALA A 159 -4.79 -20.53 1.66
C ALA A 159 -4.72 -21.69 0.64
N GLN A 160 -3.78 -22.62 0.81
CA GLN A 160 -3.54 -23.71 -0.14
C GLN A 160 -4.41 -24.95 0.09
N ARG A 161 -4.84 -25.21 1.32
CA ARG A 161 -5.53 -26.47 1.67
C ARG A 161 -6.89 -26.30 2.34
N VAL A 162 -7.12 -25.20 3.05
CA VAL A 162 -8.35 -25.01 3.84
C VAL A 162 -9.32 -24.04 3.17
N ALA A 163 -8.81 -22.95 2.59
CA ALA A 163 -9.60 -21.89 1.98
C ALA A 163 -9.85 -22.03 0.47
N ILE A 164 -9.56 -23.21 -0.09
CA ILE A 164 -9.90 -23.57 -1.48
C ILE A 164 -11.42 -23.72 -1.65
N GLU A 165 -11.91 -23.68 -2.89
CA GLU A 165 -13.37 -23.69 -3.17
C GLU A 165 -14.11 -24.90 -2.56
N ASP A 166 -13.46 -26.08 -2.57
CA ASP A 166 -13.97 -27.33 -1.98
C ASP A 166 -13.34 -27.64 -0.60
N GLY A 167 -12.78 -26.63 0.07
CA GLY A 167 -12.13 -26.77 1.37
C GLY A 167 -13.07 -26.52 2.55
N ALA A 168 -12.58 -26.73 3.78
CA ALA A 168 -13.38 -26.56 4.99
C ALA A 168 -13.78 -25.08 5.28
N ALA A 169 -13.05 -24.10 4.71
CA ALA A 169 -13.31 -22.68 4.96
C ALA A 169 -13.13 -21.81 3.69
N PRO A 170 -13.94 -22.03 2.65
CA PRO A 170 -13.76 -21.38 1.34
C PRO A 170 -13.90 -19.86 1.44
N GLY A 171 -13.06 -19.12 0.71
CA GLY A 171 -13.13 -17.66 0.69
C GLY A 171 -12.80 -17.01 2.04
N THR A 172 -11.92 -17.64 2.82
CA THR A 172 -11.40 -17.08 4.07
C THR A 172 -9.90 -16.88 4.02
N VAL A 173 -9.39 -15.98 4.86
CA VAL A 173 -7.96 -15.76 5.08
C VAL A 173 -7.65 -15.82 6.57
N LEU A 174 -6.46 -16.30 6.89
CA LEU A 174 -5.94 -16.38 8.24
C LEU A 174 -5.03 -15.18 8.51
N GLU A 175 -5.35 -14.38 9.53
CA GLU A 175 -4.62 -13.19 9.97
C GLU A 175 -4.28 -13.28 11.47
N GLN A 176 -3.38 -12.41 11.96
CA GLN A 176 -3.03 -12.31 13.39
C GLN A 176 -2.73 -13.68 14.02
N ILE A 177 -1.84 -14.44 13.41
CA ILE A 177 -1.46 -15.76 13.89
C ILE A 177 -0.48 -15.60 15.04
N GLU A 178 -0.86 -16.15 16.18
CA GLU A 178 -0.08 -16.18 17.42
C GLU A 178 0.13 -17.64 17.81
N GLN A 179 1.39 -18.01 18.03
CA GLN A 179 1.73 -19.33 18.53
C GLN A 179 1.71 -19.29 20.05
N THR A 180 0.68 -19.90 20.65
CA THR A 180 0.48 -19.92 22.12
C THR A 180 1.24 -21.06 22.79
N GLY A 181 1.81 -21.99 22.04
CA GLY A 181 2.61 -23.09 22.56
C GLY A 181 3.23 -23.97 21.46
N PRO A 182 3.95 -25.04 21.84
CA PRO A 182 4.59 -25.95 20.88
C PRO A 182 3.59 -26.61 19.91
N GLN A 183 2.37 -26.84 20.38
CA GLN A 183 1.27 -27.47 19.65
C GLN A 183 -0.04 -26.69 19.80
N SER A 184 0.02 -25.38 20.06
CA SER A 184 -1.19 -24.56 20.14
C SER A 184 -1.01 -23.22 19.41
N MET A 185 -2.08 -22.77 18.76
CA MET A 185 -2.11 -21.49 18.07
C MET A 185 -3.47 -20.81 18.17
N ARG A 186 -3.44 -19.49 18.09
CA ARG A 186 -4.61 -18.64 17.91
C ARG A 186 -4.46 -17.85 16.63
N ALA A 187 -5.53 -17.73 15.88
CA ALA A 187 -5.53 -16.97 14.64
C ALA A 187 -6.91 -16.40 14.34
N VAL A 188 -6.94 -15.28 13.61
CA VAL A 188 -8.17 -14.61 13.22
C VAL A 188 -8.52 -15.00 11.79
N ILE A 189 -9.69 -15.63 11.62
CA ILE A 189 -10.27 -15.93 10.31
C ILE A 189 -11.08 -14.72 9.85
N ARG A 190 -10.82 -14.25 8.63
CA ARG A 190 -11.58 -13.17 7.99
C ARG A 190 -12.14 -13.63 6.64
N SER A 191 -13.31 -13.14 6.25
CA SER A 191 -13.83 -13.30 4.88
C SER A 191 -12.98 -12.53 3.87
N THR A 192 -12.70 -13.14 2.70
CA THR A 192 -12.02 -12.45 1.59
C THR A 192 -12.89 -11.38 0.94
N ILE A 193 -14.22 -11.47 1.09
CA ILE A 193 -15.16 -10.50 0.52
C ILE A 193 -15.53 -9.48 1.61
N PRO A 194 -15.14 -8.20 1.45
CA PRO A 194 -15.46 -7.17 2.42
C PRO A 194 -16.96 -7.07 2.70
N GLY A 195 -17.34 -7.03 3.97
CA GLY A 195 -18.74 -6.89 4.41
C GLY A 195 -19.55 -8.18 4.40
N LYS A 196 -19.00 -9.31 3.96
CA LYS A 196 -19.66 -10.62 4.10
C LYS A 196 -19.26 -11.33 5.40
N PRO A 197 -20.18 -12.10 6.01
CA PRO A 197 -19.85 -12.91 7.16
C PRO A 197 -18.85 -14.01 6.78
N VAL A 198 -18.07 -14.48 7.76
CA VAL A 198 -17.29 -15.71 7.62
C VAL A 198 -18.29 -16.86 7.36
N PRO A 199 -18.09 -17.67 6.31
CA PRO A 199 -18.95 -18.82 6.06
C PRO A 199 -18.95 -19.77 7.26
N LYS A 200 -20.01 -20.57 7.39
CA LYS A 200 -20.06 -21.58 8.43
C LYS A 200 -19.00 -22.64 8.11
N ILE A 201 -18.00 -22.74 8.98
CA ILE A 201 -16.91 -23.71 8.88
C ILE A 201 -17.34 -24.96 9.64
N ASP A 202 -17.31 -26.12 8.98
CA ASP A 202 -17.55 -27.40 9.64
C ASP A 202 -16.27 -27.80 10.40
N LEU A 203 -16.41 -28.05 11.71
CA LEU A 203 -15.28 -28.45 12.54
C LEU A 203 -14.74 -29.83 12.15
N LEU A 204 -15.59 -30.73 11.64
CA LEU A 204 -15.17 -32.05 11.18
C LEU A 204 -14.29 -31.96 9.92
N GLU A 205 -14.71 -31.16 8.94
CA GLU A 205 -13.92 -30.93 7.73
C GLU A 205 -12.62 -30.19 8.05
N LEU A 206 -12.67 -29.24 8.98
CA LEU A 206 -11.49 -28.52 9.43
C LEU A 206 -10.51 -29.43 10.19
N SER A 207 -11.01 -30.31 11.06
CA SER A 207 -10.24 -31.35 11.76
C SER A 207 -9.54 -32.26 10.77
N ALA A 208 -10.24 -32.73 9.74
CA ALA A 208 -9.67 -33.56 8.69
C ALA A 208 -8.60 -32.81 7.87
N ALA A 209 -8.82 -31.53 7.56
CA ALA A 209 -7.87 -30.71 6.79
C ALA A 209 -6.60 -30.37 7.57
N LEU A 210 -6.72 -30.11 8.87
CA LEU A 210 -5.60 -29.79 9.76
C LEU A 210 -4.89 -31.04 10.32
N ASN A 211 -5.53 -32.21 10.20
CA ASN A 211 -5.12 -33.44 10.88
C ASN A 211 -4.99 -33.22 12.40
N TRP A 212 -6.03 -32.63 13.00
CA TRP A 212 -6.08 -32.24 14.43
C TRP A 212 -7.37 -32.73 15.08
N PRO A 213 -7.37 -33.15 16.37
CA PRO A 213 -8.59 -33.57 17.06
C PRO A 213 -9.67 -32.46 17.09
N GLU A 214 -10.94 -32.83 16.90
CA GLU A 214 -12.07 -31.88 16.88
C GLU A 214 -12.28 -31.18 18.22
N ASP A 215 -12.04 -31.88 19.33
CA ASP A 215 -12.14 -31.37 20.70
C ASP A 215 -11.10 -30.29 21.03
N GLU A 216 -10.04 -30.20 20.23
CA GLU A 216 -8.99 -29.20 20.36
C GLU A 216 -9.13 -28.04 19.35
N LEU A 217 -10.21 -28.01 18.57
CA LEU A 217 -10.50 -26.94 17.62
C LEU A 217 -11.70 -26.13 18.08
N ALA A 218 -11.52 -24.82 18.23
CA ALA A 218 -12.61 -23.92 18.60
C ALA A 218 -12.68 -22.72 17.67
N ILE A 219 -13.87 -22.44 17.13
CA ILE A 219 -14.17 -21.24 16.35
C ILE A 219 -15.13 -20.37 17.15
N THR A 220 -14.62 -19.29 17.71
CA THR A 220 -15.39 -18.37 18.57
C THR A 220 -15.55 -16.99 17.91
N PRO A 221 -16.61 -16.24 18.26
CA PRO A 221 -16.73 -14.84 17.83
C PRO A 221 -15.65 -13.98 18.52
N VAL A 222 -15.07 -13.02 17.78
CA VAL A 222 -14.15 -12.05 18.36
C VAL A 222 -14.95 -10.92 19.02
N PRO A 223 -14.71 -10.60 20.31
CA PRO A 223 -15.40 -9.50 20.99
C PRO A 223 -15.26 -8.18 20.23
N ARG A 224 -16.37 -7.43 20.11
CA ARG A 224 -16.43 -6.10 19.45
C ARG A 224 -16.06 -6.11 17.95
N GLN A 225 -16.05 -7.26 17.29
CA GLN A 225 -15.90 -7.40 15.84
C GLN A 225 -17.18 -7.94 15.21
N GLY A 226 -17.44 -7.56 13.95
CA GLY A 226 -18.61 -8.05 13.20
C GLY A 226 -18.44 -9.50 12.74
N ALA A 227 -19.52 -10.08 12.20
CA ALA A 227 -19.56 -11.48 11.73
C ALA A 227 -18.59 -11.82 10.58
N GLY A 228 -17.93 -10.82 9.99
CA GLY A 228 -16.85 -10.99 9.02
C GLY A 228 -15.52 -11.46 9.62
N VAL A 229 -15.47 -11.66 10.94
CA VAL A 229 -14.27 -12.08 11.68
C VAL A 229 -14.63 -13.17 12.70
N ARG A 230 -13.80 -14.21 12.79
CA ARG A 230 -13.88 -15.28 13.79
C ARG A 230 -12.50 -15.59 14.36
N LEU A 231 -12.43 -16.05 15.60
CA LEU A 231 -11.20 -16.52 16.23
C LEU A 231 -11.13 -18.04 16.09
N LEU A 232 -10.05 -18.53 15.52
CA LEU A 232 -9.65 -19.94 15.52
C LEU A 232 -8.67 -20.18 16.65
N THR A 233 -8.96 -21.15 17.50
CA THR A 233 -8.02 -21.71 18.48
C THR A 233 -7.76 -23.16 18.09
N VAL A 234 -6.48 -23.54 18.04
CA VAL A 234 -6.03 -24.91 17.77
C VAL A 234 -5.19 -25.38 18.95
N GLY A 235 -5.48 -26.58 19.43
CA GLY A 235 -4.83 -27.17 20.60
C GLY A 235 -5.45 -26.66 21.90
N ALA A 236 -5.21 -27.41 22.98
CA ALA A 236 -5.36 -26.88 24.32
C ALA A 236 -4.29 -25.79 24.52
N ALA A 237 -4.69 -24.51 24.41
CA ALA A 237 -3.88 -23.45 24.98
C ALA A 237 -3.65 -23.83 26.46
N PRO A 238 -2.41 -23.75 26.99
CA PRO A 238 -2.19 -23.96 28.41
C PRO A 238 -3.21 -23.09 29.14
N ALA A 239 -4.11 -23.74 29.89
CA ALA A 239 -5.19 -23.09 30.61
C ALA A 239 -4.55 -21.92 31.32
N GLU A 240 -4.94 -20.70 30.92
CA GLU A 240 -4.33 -19.44 31.30
C GLU A 240 -3.44 -19.63 32.53
N GLU A 241 -2.13 -19.79 32.33
CA GLU A 241 -1.23 -19.07 33.20
C GLU A 241 -1.63 -17.63 32.89
N ALA A 242 -2.63 -17.15 33.65
CA ALA A 242 -2.99 -15.77 33.77
C ALA A 242 -1.68 -15.14 34.17
N THR A 243 -0.89 -14.77 33.16
CA THR A 243 0.37 -14.10 33.32
C THR A 243 -0.07 -12.91 34.12
N ASP A 244 0.33 -12.87 35.39
CA ASP A 244 -0.10 -11.86 36.33
C ASP A 244 -0.07 -10.54 35.55
N PRO A 245 -1.20 -9.82 35.44
CA PRO A 245 -1.28 -8.64 34.58
C PRO A 245 -0.14 -7.64 34.87
N TYR A 246 0.42 -7.69 36.08
CA TYR A 246 1.69 -7.05 36.42
C TYR A 246 2.87 -7.50 35.57
N THR A 247 3.16 -8.80 35.51
CA THR A 247 4.25 -9.40 34.73
C THR A 247 4.10 -9.09 33.25
N HIS A 248 2.90 -9.25 32.69
CA HIS A 248 2.66 -8.93 31.29
C HIS A 248 2.87 -7.44 30.98
N TRP A 249 2.41 -6.54 31.86
CA TRP A 249 2.65 -5.10 31.70
C TRP A 249 4.14 -4.74 31.80
N ALA A 250 4.83 -5.27 32.81
CA ALA A 250 6.23 -4.98 33.08
C ALA A 250 7.16 -5.43 31.94
N GLU A 251 6.88 -6.59 31.34
CA GLU A 251 7.75 -7.16 30.30
C GLU A 251 7.41 -6.63 28.89
N ASN A 252 6.12 -6.49 28.57
CA ASN A 252 5.70 -6.26 27.18
C ASN A 252 5.27 -4.82 26.88
N VAL A 253 4.71 -4.10 27.87
CA VAL A 253 4.07 -2.79 27.63
C VAL A 253 4.90 -1.64 28.18
N ALA A 254 5.39 -1.72 29.42
CA ALA A 254 6.15 -0.65 30.06
C ALA A 254 7.41 -0.26 29.28
N PRO A 255 8.27 -1.19 28.78
CA PRO A 255 9.50 -0.80 28.09
C PRO A 255 9.26 -0.10 26.74
N LYS A 256 8.15 -0.42 26.06
CA LYS A 256 7.85 0.06 24.70
C LYS A 256 6.97 1.30 24.69
N GLY A 257 6.04 1.42 25.63
CA GLY A 257 5.03 2.48 25.65
C GLY A 257 5.19 3.51 26.76
N MET A 258 5.63 3.10 27.94
CA MET A 258 5.64 3.95 29.16
C MET A 258 6.81 3.58 30.11
N PRO A 259 8.07 3.83 29.70
CA PRO A 259 9.23 3.42 30.47
C PRO A 259 9.26 4.10 31.84
N GLY A 260 9.52 3.30 32.89
CA GLY A 260 9.58 3.77 34.29
C GLY A 260 8.25 3.81 35.03
N THR A 261 7.15 3.34 34.43
CA THR A 261 5.85 3.23 35.11
C THR A 261 5.66 1.86 35.73
N VAL A 262 5.10 1.83 36.95
CA VAL A 262 4.75 0.61 37.69
C VAL A 262 3.25 0.67 37.95
N ILE A 263 2.55 -0.44 37.71
CA ILE A 263 1.15 -0.57 38.12
C ILE A 263 1.13 -0.48 39.65
N THR A 264 0.16 0.21 40.25
CA THR A 264 -0.01 0.27 41.72
C THR A 264 -1.25 -0.48 42.20
N SER A 265 -2.28 -0.58 41.36
CA SER A 265 -3.46 -1.39 41.61
C SER A 265 -4.15 -1.76 40.30
N ILE A 266 -4.79 -2.92 40.27
CA ILE A 266 -5.61 -3.38 39.14
C ILE A 266 -7.01 -3.61 39.67
N ARG A 267 -7.99 -2.89 39.12
CA ARG A 267 -9.40 -3.12 39.41
C ARG A 267 -9.94 -4.12 38.40
N ALA A 268 -10.09 -5.38 38.81
CA ALA A 268 -10.81 -6.35 38.02
C ALA A 268 -12.31 -5.97 38.05
N VAL A 269 -12.83 -5.50 36.92
CA VAL A 269 -14.27 -5.28 36.75
C VAL A 269 -14.86 -6.59 36.28
N ASN A 270 -15.69 -7.20 37.13
CA ASN A 270 -16.38 -8.43 36.78
C ASN A 270 -17.58 -8.08 35.87
N VAL A 271 -17.38 -8.23 34.56
CA VAL A 271 -18.28 -7.73 33.51
C VAL A 271 -19.65 -8.41 33.53
N GLU A 272 -19.75 -9.63 34.07
CA GLU A 272 -21.03 -10.36 34.24
C GLU A 272 -21.96 -9.69 35.25
N LYS A 273 -21.42 -8.97 36.24
CA LYS A 273 -22.22 -8.38 37.33
C LYS A 273 -22.77 -6.99 37.00
N GLU A 274 -22.21 -6.30 36.01
CA GLU A 274 -22.65 -4.95 35.60
C GLU A 274 -23.59 -4.94 34.38
N LEU A 275 -23.68 -6.05 33.62
CA LEU A 275 -24.54 -6.13 32.42
C LEU A 275 -25.90 -6.81 32.63
N GLY A 276 -26.15 -7.42 33.79
CA GLY A 276 -27.49 -7.89 34.17
C GLY A 276 -28.22 -8.70 33.08
N ALA A 277 -27.61 -9.78 32.57
CA ALA A 277 -28.27 -10.90 31.87
C ALA A 277 -27.26 -12.02 31.62
#